data_AF-A0A1S4B1X3-F1
#
_entry.id   AF-A0A1S4B1X3-F1
#
_cell.length_a   1.000
_cell.length_b   1.000
_cell.length_c   1.000
_cell.angle_alpha   90.00
_cell.angle_beta   90.00
_cell.angle_gamma   90.00
#
_symmetry.space_group_name_H-M   'P 1'
#
loop_
_entity.id
_entity.type
_entity.pdbx_description
1 polymer ?
#
loop_
_entity_poly.entity_id
_entity_poly.type
_entity_poly.pdbx_seq_one_letter_code
_entity_poly.pdbx_strand_id
1 'polypeptide(L)'
;VAAISNPWSEFRLYRNPKARNDGSFVSLVDFLTYAKNATTVSGVMISIENAVYLAKHGYGVTAAVLEALSNTAYNNQSAKKVMIQSTDSSVLKEFRKSHYELVYRVADDISDIESSTISEIKSFASSVIVTKKSVFPSEEQFLIGQTDVVQKLQSSNLPVYARLFNNEFVSQAWDFFSDSSVEINNYISGAGIDGVITEFPGTAARYRRNRCLGYKDRPLYLSPVEPGGLLQFMAPQLLPAAEAPNPILTDSDVVEPPLPPVAKITPAGNESIAATPTPPSGQSSVVAGVFTSCVAILLANLLIF
;
A
#
# COMPACT_ATOMS: atom_id res chain seq x y z
N VAL A 1 9.54 -4.71 21.69
CA VAL A 1 9.64 -6.15 21.37
C VAL A 1 9.08 -6.31 19.97
N ALA A 2 9.80 -6.96 19.06
CA ALA A 2 9.25 -7.25 17.74
C ALA A 2 8.06 -8.20 17.90
N ALA A 3 6.96 -7.93 17.20
CA ALA A 3 5.76 -8.75 17.25
C ALA A 3 5.26 -8.98 15.82
N ILE A 4 4.76 -10.18 15.56
CA ILE A 4 4.13 -10.51 14.28
C ILE A 4 2.86 -9.66 14.13
N SER A 5 2.68 -9.04 12.96
CA SER A 5 1.46 -8.31 12.63
C SER A 5 0.25 -9.24 12.59
N ASN A 6 -0.85 -8.83 13.21
CA ASN A 6 -2.12 -9.55 13.23
C ASN A 6 -3.26 -8.62 12.79
N PRO A 7 -3.36 -8.27 11.49
CA PRO A 7 -4.33 -7.29 11.01
C PRO A 7 -5.79 -7.66 11.31
N TRP A 8 -6.06 -8.95 11.47
CA TRP A 8 -7.41 -9.54 11.64
C TRP A 8 -7.64 -10.10 13.05
N SER A 9 -6.98 -9.53 14.07
CA SER A 9 -7.10 -10.01 15.46
C SER A 9 -8.50 -9.87 16.04
N GLU A 10 -9.31 -8.92 15.56
CA GLU A 10 -10.71 -8.75 15.97
C GLU A 10 -11.56 -10.00 15.63
N PHE A 11 -11.21 -10.71 14.55
CA PHE A 11 -11.80 -11.99 14.16
C PHE A 11 -11.11 -13.20 14.80
N ARG A 12 -10.22 -12.96 15.77
CA ARG A 12 -9.39 -13.99 16.44
C ARG A 12 -8.50 -14.77 15.46
N LEU A 13 -8.15 -14.16 14.32
CA LEU A 13 -7.23 -14.72 13.34
C LEU A 13 -5.81 -14.25 13.66
N TYR A 14 -5.09 -15.09 14.39
CA TYR A 14 -3.72 -14.81 14.82
C TYR A 14 -2.70 -15.55 13.95
N ARG A 15 -1.75 -14.80 13.40
CA ARG A 15 -0.60 -15.31 12.66
C ARG A 15 0.43 -15.88 13.62
N ASN A 16 0.80 -17.13 13.36
CA ASN A 16 1.83 -17.88 14.06
C ASN A 16 1.90 -17.63 15.60
N PRO A 17 0.85 -17.97 16.37
CA PRO A 17 0.77 -17.64 17.80
C PRO A 17 1.93 -18.18 18.65
N LYS A 18 2.52 -19.31 18.22
CA LYS A 18 3.68 -19.95 18.86
C LYS A 18 4.92 -19.07 18.78
N ALA A 19 5.10 -18.36 17.67
CA ALA A 19 6.26 -17.53 17.36
C ALA A 19 5.92 -16.02 17.39
N ARG A 20 4.90 -15.61 18.15
CA ARG A 20 4.30 -14.27 18.07
C ARG A 20 5.28 -13.11 18.28
N ASN A 21 6.38 -13.36 19.02
CA ASN A 21 7.43 -12.39 19.32
C ASN A 21 8.79 -12.84 18.74
N ASP A 22 8.80 -13.88 17.90
CA ASP A 22 10.02 -14.37 17.30
C ASP A 22 10.41 -13.42 16.16
N GLY A 23 11.70 -13.06 16.12
CA GLY A 23 12.26 -12.17 15.12
C GLY A 23 12.95 -10.95 15.71
N SER A 24 13.75 -10.29 14.88
CA SER A 24 14.45 -9.07 15.23
C SER A 24 14.43 -8.12 14.03
N PHE A 25 14.55 -6.83 14.30
CA PHE A 25 14.85 -5.87 13.25
C PHE A 25 16.24 -6.16 12.68
N VAL A 26 16.36 -6.07 11.35
CA VAL A 26 17.63 -6.20 10.63
C VAL A 26 17.92 -4.89 9.93
N SER A 27 19.20 -4.57 9.74
CA SER A 27 19.56 -3.41 8.92
C SER A 27 19.23 -3.67 7.45
N LEU A 28 19.07 -2.60 6.67
CA LEU A 28 18.85 -2.73 5.23
C LEU A 28 20.04 -3.41 4.54
N VAL A 29 21.28 -3.15 5.00
CA VAL A 29 22.50 -3.77 4.48
C VAL A 29 22.49 -5.29 4.70
N ASP A 30 22.10 -5.75 5.89
CA ASP A 30 22.01 -7.17 6.21
C ASP A 30 20.93 -7.86 5.37
N PHE A 31 19.76 -7.23 5.24
CA PHE A 31 18.68 -7.75 4.40
C PHE A 31 19.09 -7.85 2.93
N LEU A 32 19.71 -6.81 2.38
CA LEU A 32 20.17 -6.79 1.00
C LEU A 32 21.25 -7.84 0.74
N THR A 33 22.17 -8.04 1.70
CA THR A 33 23.19 -9.09 1.64
C THR A 33 22.56 -10.48 1.65
N TYR A 34 21.59 -10.71 2.53
CA TYR A 34 20.82 -11.95 2.57
C TYR A 34 20.09 -12.21 1.25
N ALA A 35 19.36 -11.21 0.74
CA ALA A 35 18.58 -11.32 -0.50
C ALA A 35 19.46 -11.55 -1.73
N LYS A 36 20.68 -11.00 -1.75
CA LYS A 36 21.64 -11.18 -2.85
C LYS A 36 22.03 -12.65 -3.01
N ASN A 37 22.21 -13.35 -1.89
CA ASN A 37 22.60 -14.75 -1.85
C ASN A 37 21.42 -15.71 -2.05
N ALA A 38 20.18 -15.22 -1.98
CA ALA A 38 19.00 -16.06 -2.17
C ALA A 38 18.81 -16.44 -3.65
N THR A 39 18.72 -17.73 -3.93
CA THR A 39 18.56 -18.26 -5.30
C THR A 39 17.09 -18.27 -5.77
N THR A 40 16.14 -18.18 -4.86
CA THR A 40 14.69 -18.34 -5.13
C THR A 40 13.94 -17.04 -5.41
N VAL A 41 14.56 -15.89 -5.15
CA VAL A 41 13.97 -14.55 -5.38
C VAL A 41 14.58 -13.90 -6.63
N SER A 42 13.78 -13.14 -7.37
CA SER A 42 14.24 -12.43 -8.58
C SER A 42 14.74 -11.01 -8.32
N GLY A 43 14.49 -10.48 -7.13
CA GLY A 43 14.78 -9.09 -6.81
C GLY A 43 14.38 -8.70 -5.39
N VAL A 44 14.55 -7.42 -5.10
CA VAL A 44 14.17 -6.76 -3.86
C VAL A 44 13.29 -5.56 -4.18
N MET A 45 12.28 -5.32 -3.34
CA MET A 45 11.48 -4.10 -3.36
C MET A 45 11.69 -3.40 -2.01
N ILE A 46 12.05 -2.12 -2.06
CA ILE A 46 12.28 -1.28 -0.88
C ILE A 46 11.20 -0.21 -0.86
N SER A 47 10.37 -0.20 0.19
CA SER A 47 9.45 0.92 0.42
C SER A 47 10.15 2.01 1.23
N ILE A 48 10.09 3.25 0.73
CA ILE A 48 10.55 4.44 1.44
C ILE A 48 9.32 5.21 1.88
N GLU A 49 9.13 5.28 3.20
CA GLU A 49 7.98 5.90 3.85
C GLU A 49 8.43 7.14 4.64
N ASN A 50 7.58 8.16 4.71
CA ASN A 50 7.75 9.33 5.58
C ASN A 50 9.06 10.12 5.39
N ALA A 51 9.62 10.15 4.17
CA ALA A 51 10.92 10.76 3.93
C ALA A 51 10.95 12.26 4.23
N VAL A 52 9.88 13.00 3.89
CA VAL A 52 9.74 14.44 4.18
C VAL A 52 9.78 14.71 5.69
N TYR A 53 9.05 13.91 6.47
CA TYR A 53 9.03 14.01 7.93
C TYR A 53 10.41 13.71 8.51
N LEU A 54 11.04 12.63 8.05
CA LEU A 54 12.34 12.18 8.55
C LEU A 54 13.47 13.17 8.23
N ALA A 55 13.47 13.77 7.04
CA ALA A 55 14.44 14.80 6.67
C ALA A 55 14.37 16.03 7.59
N LYS A 56 13.16 16.47 7.97
CA LYS A 56 12.96 17.55 8.95
C LYS A 56 13.51 17.21 10.33
N HIS A 57 13.63 15.92 10.65
CA HIS A 57 14.21 15.40 11.89
C HIS A 57 15.65 14.89 11.70
N GLY A 58 16.36 15.39 10.67
CA GLY A 58 17.78 15.09 10.48
C GLY A 58 18.10 13.70 9.95
N TYR A 59 17.10 12.98 9.45
CA TYR A 59 17.26 11.64 8.86
C TYR A 59 17.07 11.68 7.34
N GLY A 60 18.17 11.57 6.60
CA GLY A 60 18.17 11.47 5.13
C GLY A 60 17.94 10.04 4.64
N VAL A 61 16.68 9.61 4.55
CA VAL A 61 16.35 8.21 4.21
C VAL A 61 16.78 7.82 2.80
N THR A 62 16.58 8.69 1.81
CA THR A 62 16.95 8.41 0.41
C THR A 62 18.46 8.20 0.26
N ALA A 63 19.27 9.05 0.92
CA ALA A 63 20.71 8.91 0.96
C ALA A 63 21.14 7.60 1.66
N ALA A 64 20.52 7.26 2.79
CA ALA A 64 20.81 6.01 3.50
C ALA A 64 20.48 4.76 2.67
N VAL A 65 19.38 4.79 1.90
CA VAL A 65 19.01 3.68 0.98
C VAL A 65 20.02 3.57 -0.17
N LEU A 66 20.40 4.68 -0.80
CA LEU A 66 21.41 4.70 -1.85
C LEU A 66 22.76 4.16 -1.36
N GLU A 67 23.17 4.56 -0.16
CA GLU A 67 24.40 4.07 0.47
C GLU A 67 24.31 2.57 0.74
N ALA A 68 23.21 2.07 1.31
CA ALA A 68 23.02 0.65 1.57
C ALA A 68 23.06 -0.20 0.29
N LEU A 69 22.43 0.27 -0.79
CA LEU A 69 22.45 -0.37 -2.11
C LEU A 69 23.85 -0.35 -2.73
N SER A 70 24.59 0.74 -2.58
CA SER A 70 25.99 0.84 -3.01
C SER A 70 26.89 -0.14 -2.26
N ASN A 71 26.80 -0.17 -0.93
CA ASN A 71 27.62 -1.02 -0.05
C ASN A 71 27.37 -2.52 -0.29
N THR A 72 26.20 -2.89 -0.79
CA THR A 72 25.84 -4.27 -1.12
C THR A 72 25.98 -4.60 -2.62
N ALA A 73 26.55 -3.65 -3.40
CA ALA A 73 26.79 -3.73 -4.84
C ALA A 73 25.53 -4.00 -5.68
N TYR A 74 24.40 -3.45 -5.27
CA TYR A 74 23.18 -3.35 -6.08
C TYR A 74 23.17 -2.11 -6.98
N ASN A 75 24.15 -1.21 -6.88
CA ASN A 75 24.32 -0.05 -7.76
C ASN A 75 24.90 -0.43 -9.15
N ASN A 76 25.55 -1.59 -9.26
CA ASN A 76 26.00 -2.17 -10.53
C ASN A 76 24.87 -2.99 -11.17
N GLN A 77 25.03 -3.41 -12.43
CA GLN A 77 24.12 -4.36 -13.08
C GLN A 77 24.09 -5.69 -12.31
N SER A 78 23.23 -5.75 -11.29
CA SER A 78 22.95 -6.94 -10.51
C SER A 78 22.00 -7.84 -11.30
N ALA A 79 22.18 -9.16 -11.17
CA ALA A 79 21.20 -10.12 -11.69
C ALA A 79 19.85 -10.03 -10.95
N LYS A 80 19.82 -9.39 -9.77
CA LYS A 80 18.60 -9.17 -8.98
C LYS A 80 18.03 -7.79 -9.30
N LYS A 81 16.75 -7.75 -9.68
CA LYS A 81 16.01 -6.50 -9.90
C LYS A 81 15.85 -5.74 -8.57
N VAL A 82 16.01 -4.41 -8.61
CA VAL A 82 15.70 -3.53 -7.47
C VAL A 82 14.51 -2.66 -7.86
N MET A 83 13.50 -2.66 -7.00
CA MET A 83 12.33 -1.78 -7.11
C MET A 83 12.35 -0.82 -5.92
N ILE A 84 12.31 0.49 -6.19
CA ILE A 84 12.15 1.53 -5.17
C ILE A 84 10.72 2.00 -5.22
N GLN A 85 10.02 1.85 -4.11
CA GLN A 85 8.62 2.19 -3.98
C GLN A 85 8.45 3.35 -3.00
N SER A 86 7.61 4.33 -3.36
CA SER A 86 7.15 5.35 -2.41
C SER A 86 5.75 5.85 -2.77
N THR A 87 5.05 6.43 -1.81
CA THR A 87 3.87 7.28 -2.05
C THR A 87 4.26 8.67 -2.52
N ASP A 88 5.52 9.06 -2.30
CA ASP A 88 5.98 10.42 -2.47
C ASP A 88 6.72 10.55 -3.81
N SER A 89 6.20 11.34 -4.74
CA SER A 89 6.87 11.56 -6.04
C SER A 89 8.22 12.24 -5.88
N SER A 90 8.36 13.10 -4.85
CA SER A 90 9.60 13.75 -4.46
C SER A 90 10.69 12.74 -4.09
N VAL A 91 10.33 11.63 -3.44
CA VAL A 91 11.25 10.53 -3.11
C VAL A 91 11.69 9.80 -4.36
N LEU A 92 10.76 9.40 -5.24
CA LEU A 92 11.10 8.66 -6.46
C LEU A 92 11.96 9.51 -7.41
N LYS A 93 11.75 10.83 -7.44
CA LYS A 93 12.55 11.80 -8.20
C LYS A 93 14.05 11.75 -7.83
N GLU A 94 14.42 11.45 -6.58
CA GLU A 94 15.82 11.28 -6.15
C GLU A 94 16.52 10.06 -6.78
N PHE A 95 15.74 9.04 -7.17
CA PHE A 95 16.27 7.81 -7.75
C PHE A 95 16.21 7.80 -9.29
N ARG A 96 15.74 8.86 -9.97
CA ARG A 96 15.58 8.92 -11.44
C ARG A 96 16.86 8.65 -12.24
N LYS A 97 18.04 8.96 -11.69
CA LYS A 97 19.35 8.72 -12.34
C LYS A 97 19.88 7.31 -12.10
N SER A 98 19.19 6.50 -11.30
CA SER A 98 19.55 5.11 -11.04
C SER A 98 19.00 4.19 -12.14
N HIS A 99 19.43 2.93 -12.13
CA HIS A 99 18.88 1.88 -13.00
C HIS A 99 17.74 1.10 -12.31
N TYR A 100 17.27 1.56 -11.16
CA TYR A 100 16.21 0.90 -10.39
C TYR A 100 14.86 1.14 -11.02
N GLU A 101 13.96 0.16 -10.88
CA GLU A 101 12.56 0.38 -11.22
C GLU A 101 11.90 1.23 -10.14
N LEU A 102 11.31 2.34 -10.54
CA LEU A 102 10.63 3.27 -9.65
C LEU A 102 9.13 2.96 -9.66
N VAL A 103 8.56 2.73 -8.47
CA VAL A 103 7.19 2.25 -8.30
C VAL A 103 6.40 3.28 -7.49
N TYR A 104 5.43 3.92 -8.14
CA TYR A 104 4.53 4.84 -7.45
C TYR A 104 3.43 4.05 -6.75
N ARG A 105 3.29 4.21 -5.43
CA ARG A 105 2.19 3.59 -4.68
C ARG A 105 1.12 4.63 -4.41
N VAL A 106 -0.05 4.46 -5.03
CA VAL A 106 -1.22 5.27 -4.70
C VAL A 106 -1.59 5.02 -3.24
N ALA A 107 -1.71 6.10 -2.47
CA ALA A 107 -1.96 6.04 -1.03
C ALA A 107 -3.38 5.54 -0.74
N ASP A 108 -4.35 6.15 -1.42
CA ASP A 108 -5.77 5.99 -1.15
C ASP A 108 -6.48 5.13 -2.21
N ASP A 109 -7.72 4.77 -1.89
CA ASP A 109 -8.64 4.16 -2.85
C ASP A 109 -9.07 5.23 -3.86
N ILE A 110 -9.09 4.89 -5.14
CA ILE A 110 -9.44 5.83 -6.22
C ILE A 110 -10.48 5.22 -7.14
N SER A 111 -11.41 6.02 -7.64
CA SER A 111 -12.41 5.57 -8.62
C SER A 111 -11.92 5.76 -10.06
N ASP A 112 -11.06 6.75 -10.29
CA ASP A 112 -10.52 7.10 -11.59
C ASP A 112 -9.17 7.82 -11.45
N ILE A 113 -8.49 8.08 -12.57
CA ILE A 113 -7.23 8.81 -12.71
C ILE A 113 -7.24 9.67 -13.99
N GLU A 114 -6.88 10.94 -13.86
CA GLU A 114 -6.82 11.85 -15.01
C GLU A 114 -5.64 11.53 -15.96
N SER A 115 -5.80 11.79 -17.26
CA SER A 115 -4.75 11.53 -18.25
C SER A 115 -3.49 12.39 -18.05
N SER A 116 -3.65 13.62 -17.55
CA SER A 116 -2.53 14.48 -17.14
C SER A 116 -1.75 13.86 -15.99
N THR A 117 -2.45 13.29 -15.02
CA THR A 117 -1.86 12.67 -13.83
C THR A 117 -1.09 11.40 -14.19
N ILE A 118 -1.60 10.58 -15.11
CA ILE A 118 -0.85 9.44 -15.66
C ILE A 118 0.46 9.93 -16.31
N SER A 119 0.40 11.04 -17.04
CA SER A 119 1.58 11.62 -17.70
C SER A 119 2.62 12.13 -16.68
N GLU A 120 2.17 12.74 -15.59
CA GLU A 120 3.05 13.16 -14.50
C GLU A 120 3.68 11.96 -13.78
N ILE A 121 2.91 10.90 -13.48
CA ILE A 121 3.43 9.66 -12.87
C ILE A 121 4.53 9.05 -13.74
N LYS A 122 4.33 8.97 -15.07
CA LYS A 122 5.33 8.45 -16.00
C LYS A 122 6.65 9.20 -15.97
N SER A 123 6.66 10.45 -15.53
CA SER A 123 7.89 11.23 -15.43
C SER A 123 8.79 10.73 -14.30
N PHE A 124 8.27 10.08 -13.26
CA PHE A 124 9.03 9.64 -12.07
C PHE A 124 8.88 8.16 -11.71
N ALA A 125 7.94 7.43 -12.31
CA ALA A 125 7.71 6.02 -12.04
C ALA A 125 7.56 5.22 -13.33
N SER A 126 7.96 3.96 -13.26
CA SER A 126 7.84 2.98 -14.34
C SER A 126 6.72 1.96 -14.10
N SER A 127 6.18 1.90 -12.89
CA SER A 127 5.02 1.06 -12.54
C SER A 127 4.25 1.65 -11.37
N VAL A 128 3.01 1.19 -11.18
CA VAL A 128 2.09 1.72 -10.16
C VAL A 128 1.55 0.60 -9.27
N ILE A 129 1.46 0.86 -7.97
CA ILE A 129 0.73 0.02 -7.02
C ILE A 129 -0.57 0.72 -6.64
N VAL A 130 -1.70 0.04 -6.83
CA VAL A 130 -3.04 0.50 -6.45
C VAL A 130 -3.62 -0.39 -5.34
N THR A 131 -4.63 0.10 -4.63
CA THR A 131 -5.35 -0.71 -3.65
C THR A 131 -6.31 -1.68 -4.33
N LYS A 132 -6.78 -2.69 -3.58
CA LYS A 132 -7.85 -3.58 -4.03
C LYS A 132 -9.13 -2.82 -4.43
N LYS A 133 -9.54 -1.84 -3.61
CA LYS A 133 -10.74 -1.03 -3.85
C LYS A 133 -10.62 -0.08 -5.03
N SER A 134 -9.40 0.31 -5.43
CA SER A 134 -9.19 1.04 -6.69
C SER A 134 -9.38 0.21 -7.94
N VAL A 135 -9.49 -1.12 -7.83
CA VAL A 135 -9.75 -2.03 -8.95
C VAL A 135 -11.20 -2.53 -8.89
N PHE A 136 -11.57 -3.12 -7.74
CA PHE A 136 -12.93 -3.57 -7.45
C PHE A 136 -13.43 -2.86 -6.19
N PRO A 137 -14.16 -1.75 -6.32
CA PRO A 137 -14.75 -1.06 -5.17
C PRO A 137 -15.74 -1.97 -4.44
N SER A 138 -15.87 -1.76 -3.13
CA SER A 138 -16.75 -2.54 -2.28
C SER A 138 -17.35 -1.76 -1.13
N GLU A 139 -18.59 -2.12 -0.78
CA GLU A 139 -19.39 -1.59 0.33
C GLU A 139 -19.76 -2.76 1.24
N GLU A 140 -19.48 -2.66 2.53
CA GLU A 140 -19.64 -3.78 3.49
C GLU A 140 -19.08 -5.13 2.98
N GLN A 141 -17.97 -5.05 2.25
CA GLN A 141 -17.27 -6.17 1.60
C GLN A 141 -18.02 -6.84 0.43
N PHE A 142 -19.13 -6.27 -0.07
CA PHE A 142 -19.71 -6.67 -1.35
C PHE A 142 -19.08 -5.85 -2.48
N LEU A 143 -18.68 -6.50 -3.56
CA LEU A 143 -18.21 -5.78 -4.75
C LEU A 143 -19.38 -5.04 -5.39
N ILE A 144 -19.16 -3.77 -5.73
CA ILE A 144 -20.18 -2.93 -6.38
C ILE A 144 -19.89 -2.69 -7.87
N GLY A 145 -18.69 -3.07 -8.34
CA GLY A 145 -18.28 -2.86 -9.72
C GLY A 145 -16.79 -3.10 -9.95
N GLN A 146 -16.31 -2.68 -11.11
CA GLN A 146 -14.90 -2.65 -11.49
C GLN A 146 -14.59 -1.28 -12.10
N THR A 147 -13.47 -0.67 -11.70
CA THR A 147 -13.00 0.61 -12.27
C THR A 147 -12.24 0.37 -13.58
N ASP A 148 -11.96 1.45 -14.33
CA ASP A 148 -11.08 1.43 -15.50
C ASP A 148 -9.65 1.92 -15.21
N VAL A 149 -9.30 2.13 -13.92
CA VAL A 149 -7.98 2.61 -13.47
C VAL A 149 -6.84 1.74 -14.01
N VAL A 150 -6.99 0.41 -13.92
CA VAL A 150 -5.98 -0.55 -14.42
C VAL A 150 -5.77 -0.37 -15.93
N GLN A 151 -6.87 -0.28 -16.68
CA GLN A 151 -6.85 -0.16 -18.14
C GLN A 151 -6.22 1.17 -18.58
N LYS A 152 -6.59 2.28 -17.91
CA LYS A 152 -6.02 3.61 -18.17
C LYS A 152 -4.52 3.64 -17.95
N LEU A 153 -4.03 3.12 -16.82
CA LEU A 153 -2.59 3.04 -16.53
C LEU A 153 -1.84 2.17 -17.56
N GLN A 154 -2.36 0.98 -17.86
CA GLN A 154 -1.73 0.05 -18.81
C GLN A 154 -1.73 0.58 -20.25
N SER A 155 -2.78 1.27 -20.67
CA SER A 155 -2.83 1.93 -21.99
C SER A 155 -1.71 2.96 -22.19
N SER A 156 -1.17 3.48 -21.08
CA SER A 156 -0.05 4.40 -21.04
C SER A 156 1.31 3.73 -20.80
N ASN A 157 1.37 2.39 -20.84
CA ASN A 157 2.54 1.54 -20.56
C ASN A 157 3.04 1.61 -19.11
N LEU A 158 2.14 1.80 -18.14
CA LEU A 158 2.45 1.61 -16.72
C LEU A 158 1.91 0.26 -16.26
N PRO A 159 2.78 -0.72 -15.92
CA PRO A 159 2.36 -1.94 -15.26
C PRO A 159 1.72 -1.64 -13.90
N VAL A 160 0.67 -2.38 -13.57
CA VAL A 160 -0.15 -2.16 -12.38
C VAL A 160 -0.07 -3.37 -11.44
N TYR A 161 0.32 -3.10 -10.20
CA TYR A 161 0.29 -4.07 -9.11
C TYR A 161 -0.85 -3.73 -8.15
N ALA A 162 -1.58 -4.72 -7.63
CA ALA A 162 -2.58 -4.49 -6.60
C ALA A 162 -2.10 -4.93 -5.21
N ARG A 163 -2.45 -4.15 -4.17
CA ARG A 163 -2.15 -4.43 -2.75
C ARG A 163 -3.41 -4.36 -1.87
N LEU A 164 -3.47 -5.04 -0.73
CA LEU A 164 -2.61 -6.09 -0.21
C LEU A 164 -3.45 -7.38 -0.12
N PHE A 165 -2.96 -8.46 -0.72
CA PHE A 165 -3.67 -9.75 -0.72
C PHE A 165 -3.30 -10.56 0.51
N ASN A 166 -4.33 -11.10 1.14
CA ASN A 166 -4.29 -11.83 2.40
C ASN A 166 -5.04 -13.16 2.26
N ASN A 167 -4.68 -14.18 3.05
CA ASN A 167 -5.37 -15.46 3.03
C ASN A 167 -6.49 -15.54 4.07
N GLU A 168 -6.46 -14.68 5.09
CA GLU A 168 -7.49 -14.62 6.11
C GLU A 168 -8.85 -14.41 5.43
N PHE A 169 -9.82 -15.29 5.72
CA PHE A 169 -11.08 -15.42 4.99
C PHE A 169 -11.99 -14.18 5.08
N VAL A 170 -11.72 -13.30 6.03
CA VAL A 170 -12.42 -12.01 6.24
C VAL A 170 -11.79 -10.86 5.44
N SER A 171 -10.66 -11.10 4.77
CA SER A 171 -9.90 -10.05 4.09
C SER A 171 -10.32 -9.80 2.64
N GLN A 172 -11.09 -10.73 2.07
CA GLN A 172 -11.61 -10.68 0.71
C GLN A 172 -13.05 -10.15 0.71
N ALA A 173 -13.49 -9.63 -0.44
CA ALA A 173 -14.91 -9.36 -0.64
C ALA A 173 -15.73 -10.66 -0.64
N TRP A 174 -17.00 -10.60 -0.24
CA TRP A 174 -17.90 -11.75 -0.14
C TRP A 174 -18.08 -12.47 -1.48
N ASP A 175 -18.02 -11.73 -2.58
CA ASP A 175 -18.11 -12.23 -3.95
C ASP A 175 -17.03 -13.29 -4.25
N PHE A 176 -15.89 -13.26 -3.55
CA PHE A 176 -14.83 -14.24 -3.70
C PHE A 176 -15.02 -15.49 -2.82
N PHE A 177 -16.13 -15.60 -2.08
CA PHE A 177 -16.44 -16.70 -1.17
C PHE A 177 -15.29 -17.02 -0.21
N SER A 178 -14.61 -15.98 0.26
CA SER A 178 -13.44 -16.09 1.14
C SER A 178 -12.26 -16.92 0.59
N ASP A 179 -12.20 -17.13 -0.74
CA ASP A 179 -11.10 -17.86 -1.39
C ASP A 179 -10.08 -16.89 -1.98
N SER A 180 -8.91 -16.84 -1.36
CA SER A 180 -7.76 -16.04 -1.82
C SER A 180 -7.28 -16.34 -3.25
N SER A 181 -7.47 -17.57 -3.75
CA SER A 181 -7.11 -17.94 -5.13
C SER A 181 -8.15 -17.42 -6.12
N VAL A 182 -9.42 -17.41 -5.74
CA VAL A 182 -10.51 -16.79 -6.53
C VAL A 182 -10.31 -15.28 -6.60
N GLU A 183 -9.99 -14.63 -5.47
CA GLU A 183 -9.65 -13.21 -5.44
C GLU A 183 -8.46 -12.93 -6.38
N ILE A 184 -7.33 -13.62 -6.22
CA ILE A 184 -6.16 -13.45 -7.11
C ILE A 184 -6.54 -13.66 -8.59
N ASN A 185 -7.36 -14.68 -8.90
CA ASN A 185 -7.83 -14.93 -10.25
C ASN A 185 -8.65 -13.76 -10.81
N ASN A 186 -9.53 -13.17 -9.99
CA ASN A 186 -10.37 -12.05 -10.43
C ASN A 186 -9.54 -10.82 -10.79
N TYR A 187 -8.53 -10.53 -9.99
CA TYR A 187 -7.64 -9.40 -10.25
C TYR A 187 -6.72 -9.63 -11.46
N ILE A 188 -6.17 -10.82 -11.62
CA ILE A 188 -5.24 -11.12 -12.73
C ILE A 188 -5.98 -11.38 -14.04
N SER A 189 -6.99 -12.25 -14.03
CA SER A 189 -7.72 -12.66 -15.24
C SER A 189 -8.92 -11.78 -15.57
N GLY A 190 -9.56 -11.17 -14.57
CA GLY A 190 -10.69 -10.26 -14.76
C GLY A 190 -10.23 -8.82 -15.01
N ALA A 191 -9.57 -8.21 -14.02
CA ALA A 191 -9.10 -6.82 -14.13
C ALA A 191 -7.81 -6.65 -14.94
N GLY A 192 -7.01 -7.72 -15.10
CA GLY A 192 -5.82 -7.68 -15.94
C GLY A 192 -4.58 -7.10 -15.28
N ILE A 193 -4.47 -7.07 -13.95
CA ILE A 193 -3.28 -6.51 -13.26
C ILE A 193 -2.01 -7.32 -13.58
N ASP A 194 -0.86 -6.65 -13.54
CA ASP A 194 0.46 -7.23 -13.87
C ASP A 194 1.09 -8.00 -12.70
N GLY A 195 0.65 -7.76 -11.47
CA GLY A 195 1.11 -8.52 -10.32
C GLY A 195 0.41 -8.21 -9.01
N VAL A 196 0.66 -9.05 -8.01
CA VAL A 196 0.05 -8.94 -6.67
C VAL A 196 1.11 -8.65 -5.62
N ILE A 197 0.80 -7.76 -4.68
CA ILE A 197 1.53 -7.59 -3.43
C ILE A 197 0.77 -8.37 -2.35
N THR A 198 1.41 -9.34 -1.72
CA THR A 198 0.76 -10.26 -0.78
C THR A 198 1.66 -10.59 0.41
N GLU A 199 1.04 -10.81 1.56
CA GLU A 199 1.70 -11.38 2.74
C GLU A 199 1.73 -12.92 2.72
N PHE A 200 1.10 -13.54 1.70
CA PHE A 200 0.99 -14.98 1.53
C PHE A 200 1.60 -15.42 0.19
N PRO A 201 2.93 -15.29 -0.01
CA PRO A 201 3.59 -15.60 -1.27
C PRO A 201 3.40 -17.06 -1.72
N GLY A 202 3.15 -17.99 -0.79
CA GLY A 202 2.79 -19.37 -1.10
C GLY A 202 1.51 -19.51 -1.92
N THR A 203 0.48 -18.70 -1.62
CA THR A 203 -0.80 -18.69 -2.36
C THR A 203 -0.59 -18.15 -3.77
N ALA A 204 0.06 -16.99 -3.90
CA ALA A 204 0.33 -16.39 -5.21
C ALA A 204 1.22 -17.30 -6.07
N ALA A 205 2.24 -17.94 -5.48
CA ALA A 205 3.09 -18.89 -6.18
C ALA A 205 2.33 -20.16 -6.63
N ARG A 206 1.40 -20.66 -5.81
CA ARG A 206 0.52 -21.78 -6.19
C ARG A 206 -0.40 -21.39 -7.35
N TYR A 207 -1.05 -20.23 -7.27
CA TYR A 207 -1.90 -19.70 -8.35
C TYR A 207 -1.11 -19.58 -9.66
N ARG A 208 0.07 -18.93 -9.62
CA ARG A 208 0.91 -18.75 -10.82
C ARG A 208 1.38 -20.06 -11.46
N ARG A 209 1.55 -21.12 -10.67
CA ARG A 209 1.93 -22.47 -11.16
C ARG A 209 0.72 -23.32 -11.58
N ASN A 210 -0.50 -22.80 -11.46
CA ASN A 210 -1.70 -23.53 -11.87
C ASN A 210 -1.70 -23.73 -13.39
N ARG A 211 -1.65 -25.00 -13.82
CA ARG A 211 -1.61 -25.38 -15.23
C ARG A 211 -2.87 -24.98 -16.00
N CYS A 212 -4.00 -24.86 -15.31
CA CYS A 212 -5.28 -24.50 -15.92
C CYS A 212 -5.29 -23.06 -16.47
N LEU A 213 -4.38 -22.18 -16.01
CA LEU A 213 -4.21 -20.83 -16.55
C LEU A 213 -3.76 -20.82 -18.02
N GLY A 214 -3.09 -21.89 -18.46
CA GLY A 214 -2.61 -22.05 -19.83
C GLY A 214 -3.60 -22.75 -20.77
N TYR A 215 -4.79 -23.14 -20.29
CA TYR A 215 -5.79 -23.78 -21.15
C TYR A 215 -6.47 -22.74 -22.03
N LYS A 216 -6.73 -23.10 -23.29
CA LYS A 216 -7.53 -22.26 -24.21
C LYS A 216 -8.95 -22.09 -23.68
N ASP A 217 -9.57 -23.22 -23.34
CA ASP A 217 -10.87 -23.28 -22.67
C ASP A 217 -10.63 -23.47 -21.18
N ARG A 218 -10.71 -22.37 -20.44
CA ARG A 218 -10.51 -22.42 -18.99
C ARG A 218 -11.69 -23.11 -18.32
N PRO A 219 -11.46 -23.97 -17.31
CA PRO A 219 -12.53 -24.55 -16.51
C PRO A 219 -13.43 -23.48 -15.91
N LEU A 220 -14.73 -23.75 -15.80
CA LEU A 220 -15.73 -22.78 -15.31
C LEU A 220 -15.37 -22.20 -13.93
N TYR A 221 -14.74 -22.97 -13.05
CA TYR A 221 -14.31 -22.51 -11.71
C TYR A 221 -13.16 -21.47 -11.75
N LEU A 222 -12.54 -21.23 -12.91
CA LEU A 222 -11.57 -20.14 -13.13
C LEU A 222 -12.17 -18.94 -13.85
N SER A 223 -13.48 -18.94 -14.12
CA SER A 223 -14.15 -17.75 -14.60
C SER A 223 -14.05 -16.66 -13.53
N PRO A 224 -13.67 -15.43 -13.88
CA PRO A 224 -13.76 -14.30 -12.97
C PRO A 224 -15.19 -14.17 -12.41
N VAL A 225 -15.28 -13.82 -11.13
CA VAL A 225 -16.54 -13.47 -10.49
C VAL A 225 -17.03 -12.14 -11.05
N GLU A 226 -18.32 -12.07 -11.36
CA GLU A 226 -18.97 -10.83 -11.77
C GLU A 226 -19.13 -9.89 -10.56
N PRO A 227 -18.50 -8.70 -10.55
CA PRO A 227 -18.68 -7.73 -9.49
C PRO A 227 -20.15 -7.32 -9.36
N GLY A 228 -20.67 -7.27 -8.13
CA GLY A 228 -22.09 -6.96 -7.87
C GLY A 228 -23.03 -8.16 -8.06
N GLY A 229 -22.51 -9.34 -8.42
CA GLY A 229 -23.33 -10.53 -8.60
C GLY A 229 -24.08 -10.93 -7.33
N LEU A 230 -23.46 -10.83 -6.14
CA LEU A 230 -24.13 -11.12 -4.88
C LEU A 230 -25.22 -10.11 -4.52
N LEU A 231 -25.02 -8.83 -4.85
CA LEU A 231 -25.99 -7.76 -4.56
C LEU A 231 -27.34 -8.02 -5.25
N GLN A 232 -27.32 -8.65 -6.43
CA GLN A 232 -28.54 -8.98 -7.19
C GLN A 232 -29.47 -9.97 -6.45
N PHE A 233 -28.93 -10.73 -5.49
CA PHE A 233 -29.71 -11.70 -4.71
C PHE A 233 -30.16 -11.15 -3.34
N MET A 234 -29.73 -9.95 -2.98
CA MET A 234 -30.07 -9.35 -1.70
C MET A 234 -31.45 -8.70 -1.74
N ALA A 235 -32.20 -8.81 -0.64
CA ALA A 235 -33.44 -8.06 -0.50
C ALA A 235 -33.11 -6.55 -0.40
N PRO A 236 -33.90 -5.63 -0.99
CA PRO A 236 -33.56 -4.21 -1.04
C PRO A 236 -33.22 -3.57 0.32
N GLN A 237 -33.87 -4.02 1.39
CA GLN A 237 -33.66 -3.54 2.75
C GLN A 237 -32.36 -4.05 3.42
N LEU A 238 -31.69 -5.02 2.81
CA LEU A 238 -30.42 -5.58 3.27
C LEU A 238 -29.23 -5.12 2.42
N LEU A 239 -29.47 -4.41 1.32
CA LEU A 239 -28.39 -3.87 0.51
C LEU A 239 -27.51 -2.95 1.37
N PRO A 240 -26.18 -2.99 1.17
CA PRO A 240 -25.28 -2.03 1.80
C PRO A 240 -25.73 -0.60 1.50
N ALA A 241 -25.53 0.29 2.46
CA ALA A 241 -25.76 1.70 2.21
C ALA A 241 -24.72 2.21 1.21
N ALA A 242 -25.19 2.86 0.15
CA ALA A 242 -24.31 3.45 -0.86
C ALA A 242 -23.33 4.43 -0.20
N GLU A 243 -22.04 4.21 -0.41
CA GLU A 243 -20.96 5.08 0.08
C GLU A 243 -20.65 6.17 -0.95
N ALA A 244 -19.99 7.24 -0.51
CA ALA A 244 -19.50 8.25 -1.44
C ALA A 244 -18.45 7.61 -2.38
N PRO A 245 -18.45 7.93 -3.68
CA PRO A 245 -17.43 7.43 -4.60
C PRO A 245 -16.03 7.79 -4.13
N ASN A 246 -15.09 6.86 -4.30
CA ASN A 246 -13.67 7.14 -4.08
C ASN A 246 -13.20 8.33 -4.94
N PRO A 247 -12.23 9.13 -4.46
CA PRO A 247 -11.73 10.28 -5.22
C PRO A 247 -11.13 9.88 -6.58
N ILE A 248 -11.08 10.85 -7.48
CA ILE A 248 -10.32 10.76 -8.73
C ILE A 248 -8.90 11.22 -8.43
N LEU A 249 -7.89 10.48 -8.89
CA LEU A 249 -6.50 10.89 -8.74
C LEU A 249 -6.15 11.98 -9.76
N THR A 250 -5.70 13.13 -9.25
CA THR A 250 -5.41 14.35 -10.01
C THR A 250 -3.95 14.78 -9.86
N ASP A 251 -3.53 15.79 -10.62
CA ASP A 251 -2.16 16.29 -10.58
C ASP A 251 -1.76 16.82 -9.19
N SER A 252 -2.67 17.43 -8.45
CA SER A 252 -2.40 17.93 -7.10
C SER A 252 -2.10 16.83 -6.09
N ASP A 253 -2.53 15.60 -6.37
CA ASP A 253 -2.32 14.44 -5.48
C ASP A 253 -0.95 13.79 -5.70
N VAL A 254 -0.30 14.05 -6.84
CA VAL A 254 0.98 13.44 -7.22
C VAL A 254 2.12 14.45 -7.32
N VAL A 255 1.82 15.72 -7.56
CA VAL A 255 2.83 16.78 -7.69
C VAL A 255 3.23 17.29 -6.31
N GLU A 256 4.46 16.95 -5.93
CA GLU A 256 5.05 17.38 -4.67
C GLU A 256 6.19 18.37 -4.88
N PRO A 257 6.43 19.26 -3.89
CA PRO A 257 7.66 20.02 -3.84
C PRO A 257 8.89 19.07 -3.68
N PRO A 258 10.10 19.53 -4.03
CA PRO A 258 11.32 18.77 -3.76
C PRO A 258 11.44 18.38 -2.28
N LEU A 259 12.12 17.26 -2.01
CA LEU A 259 12.41 16.85 -0.64
C LEU A 259 13.13 17.97 0.12
N PRO A 260 12.75 18.25 1.37
CA PRO A 260 13.44 19.26 2.17
C PRO A 260 14.88 18.82 2.45
N PRO A 261 15.83 19.77 2.60
CA PRO A 261 17.17 19.45 3.09
C PRO A 261 17.11 18.74 4.44
N VAL A 262 18.04 17.81 4.66
CA VAL A 262 18.18 17.11 5.93
C VAL A 262 18.61 18.11 7.01
N ALA A 263 17.79 18.25 8.06
CA ALA A 263 18.06 19.18 9.14
C ALA A 263 19.35 18.81 9.89
N LYS A 264 20.19 19.81 10.18
CA LYS A 264 21.34 19.63 11.09
C LYS A 264 20.84 19.67 12.52
N ILE A 265 20.63 18.52 13.14
CA ILE A 265 20.33 18.46 14.58
C ILE A 265 21.64 18.63 15.34
N THR A 266 21.83 19.81 15.96
CA THR A 266 22.92 19.99 16.93
C THR A 266 22.51 19.28 18.22
N PRO A 267 23.36 18.44 18.84
CA PRO A 267 23.06 17.88 20.15
C PRO A 267 22.81 19.03 21.13
N ALA A 268 21.70 18.99 21.87
CA ALA A 268 21.43 19.95 22.92
C ALA A 268 22.55 19.85 23.97
N GLY A 269 23.48 20.81 23.92
CA GLY A 269 24.40 21.05 25.01
C GLY A 269 23.60 21.53 26.23
N ASN A 270 23.90 20.94 27.38
CA ASN A 270 23.38 21.38 28.68
C ASN A 270 23.81 22.83 28.94
N GLU A 271 22.99 23.83 28.64
CA GLU A 271 23.06 25.14 29.31
C GLU A 271 21.66 25.72 29.59
N SER A 272 21.51 26.01 30.89
CA SER A 272 20.57 26.84 31.65
C SER A 272 19.48 27.68 30.96
N ILE A 273 18.32 27.63 31.62
CA ILE A 273 17.15 28.50 31.56
C ILE A 273 17.53 30.00 31.56
N ALA A 274 17.08 30.77 30.56
CA ALA A 274 16.72 32.18 30.73
C ALA A 274 15.77 32.72 29.64
N ALA A 275 14.65 33.27 30.14
CA ALA A 275 13.77 34.34 29.65
C ALA A 275 13.11 34.27 28.24
N THR A 276 11.78 34.29 28.31
CA THR A 276 10.79 34.53 27.26
C THR A 276 10.88 35.93 26.61
N PRO A 277 10.59 36.02 25.29
CA PRO A 277 9.99 37.22 24.71
C PRO A 277 8.51 37.01 24.37
N THR A 278 7.73 38.06 24.60
CA THR A 278 6.29 38.26 24.37
C THR A 278 5.91 38.17 22.87
N PRO A 279 4.69 37.73 22.50
CA PRO A 279 4.35 37.36 21.12
C PRO A 279 3.94 38.55 20.23
N PRO A 280 4.12 38.49 18.90
CA PRO A 280 3.38 39.32 17.98
C PRO A 280 2.04 38.68 17.62
N SER A 281 1.00 39.50 17.65
CA SER A 281 -0.37 39.23 17.25
C SER A 281 -0.48 38.91 15.75
N GLY A 282 -1.18 37.82 15.42
CA GLY A 282 -1.63 37.50 14.07
C GLY A 282 -2.61 36.34 14.12
N GLN A 283 -3.91 36.64 13.95
CA GLN A 283 -5.02 35.71 14.05
C GLN A 283 -4.86 34.49 13.12
N SER A 284 -5.03 33.29 13.67
CA SER A 284 -5.51 32.12 12.95
C SER A 284 -6.93 31.80 13.45
N SER A 285 -7.87 31.65 12.51
CA SER A 285 -9.24 31.26 12.82
C SER A 285 -9.25 29.79 13.24
N VAL A 286 -9.37 29.55 14.55
CA VAL A 286 -9.73 28.26 15.13
C VAL A 286 -11.25 28.12 15.05
N VAL A 287 -11.75 27.08 14.39
CA VAL A 287 -13.06 26.50 14.74
C VAL A 287 -12.75 25.24 15.54
N ALA A 288 -13.13 25.30 16.81
CA ALA A 288 -12.82 24.35 17.86
C ALA A 288 -13.54 23.00 17.65
N GLY A 289 -12.84 21.92 18.01
CA GLY A 289 -13.42 20.61 18.19
C GLY A 289 -14.33 20.55 19.42
N VAL A 290 -15.44 19.82 19.29
CA VAL A 290 -16.27 19.38 20.42
C VAL A 290 -15.87 17.94 20.74
N PHE A 291 -14.97 17.79 21.72
CA PHE A 291 -14.72 16.52 22.40
C PHE A 291 -15.66 16.42 23.61
N THR A 292 -16.88 15.93 23.39
CA THR A 292 -17.75 15.44 24.48
C THR A 292 -18.80 14.49 23.90
N SER A 293 -18.58 13.17 23.97
CA SER A 293 -19.61 12.13 24.22
C SER A 293 -19.10 10.70 23.95
N CYS A 294 -18.13 10.22 24.75
CA CYS A 294 -17.77 8.78 24.76
C CYS A 294 -17.98 8.09 26.11
N VAL A 295 -18.53 8.78 27.12
CA VAL A 295 -18.78 8.20 28.46
C VAL A 295 -20.26 7.82 28.67
N ALA A 296 -21.19 8.31 27.83
CA ALA A 296 -22.63 8.01 27.97
C ALA A 296 -23.08 6.70 27.29
N ILE A 297 -22.31 6.15 26.34
CA ILE A 297 -22.68 4.93 25.60
C ILE A 297 -22.25 3.64 26.33
N LEU A 298 -21.34 3.74 27.30
CA LEU A 298 -20.89 2.60 28.11
C LEU A 298 -21.85 2.23 29.26
N LEU A 299 -22.78 3.13 29.65
CA LEU A 299 -23.74 2.88 30.72
C LEU A 299 -25.10 2.34 30.22
N ALA A 300 -25.39 2.41 28.93
CA ALA A 300 -26.63 1.87 28.36
C ALA A 300 -26.56 0.37 27.98
N ASN A 301 -25.35 -0.16 27.76
CA ASN A 301 -25.14 -1.58 27.41
C ASN A 301 -24.99 -2.52 28.62
N LEU A 302 -25.09 -1.99 29.85
CA LEU A 302 -25.09 -2.77 31.09
C LEU A 302 -26.48 -2.95 31.71
N LEU A 303 -27.54 -2.48 31.03
CA LEU A 303 -28.94 -2.66 31.43
C LEU A 303 -29.77 -3.46 30.40
N ILE A 304 -29.14 -3.96 29.34
CA ILE A 304 -29.74 -4.90 28.41
C ILE A 304 -28.75 -6.04 28.17
N PHE A 305 -28.45 -6.79 29.24
CA PHE A 305 -28.11 -8.23 29.30
C PHE A 305 -28.03 -8.65 30.76
#